data_AF-A0A644VDW5-F1
#
_entry.id   AF-A0A644VDW5-F1
#
_cell.length_a   1.000
_cell.length_b   1.000
_cell.length_c   1.000
_cell.angle_alpha   90.00
_cell.angle_beta   90.00
_cell.angle_gamma   90.00
#
_symmetry.space_group_name_H-M   'P 1'
#
loop_
_entity.id
_entity.type
_entity.pdbx_description
1 polymer ?
#
loop_
_entity_poly.entity_id
_entity_poly.type
_entity_poly.pdbx_seq_one_letter_code
_entity_poly.pdbx_strand_id
1 'polypeptide(L)'
;MSSDLKKAMGRKEKPGKKSIYDFLSAEIDVGREVQKLAGLFEDVEIISIRSVELLSLEGYIQRIFLRWKGRGTYLNPFDLKQVMDINDVQNCVPNEVQTTLYLEYLINMIQLYEREQKNYNTRNSSVHHDGDLYKALIENIFFLLSTLNLIRVEKTQDIIILVPDDAAVVESINIIESTSVRMAVLEYNHISIRDNLTEKQKILHILAKDFESKKQMLTKSSEWKTLASDLGFLFNTLDIRHNNTEGIKAVSAIQTMSESDLLKWYDTTYHLYLTAVLATEYNTQCKEEIESLKILVNQKLYSQQNHS
;
A
#
# COMPACT_ATOMS: atom_id res chain seq x y z
N MET A 1 -2.85 58.65 41.71
CA MET A 1 -3.33 57.50 42.50
C MET A 1 -4.78 57.29 42.10
N SER A 2 -5.19 56.19 41.52
CA SER A 2 -4.90 54.80 41.88
C SER A 2 -4.75 53.99 40.58
N SER A 3 -3.54 53.62 40.15
CA SER A 3 -2.85 52.34 40.39
C SER A 3 -3.68 51.05 40.61
N ASP A 4 -4.96 51.10 40.99
CA ASP A 4 -5.75 49.91 41.29
C ASP A 4 -6.83 49.57 40.25
N LEU A 5 -7.03 50.40 39.22
CA LEU A 5 -7.94 50.07 38.10
C LEU A 5 -7.26 49.34 36.93
N LYS A 6 -5.92 49.30 36.88
CA LYS A 6 -5.19 48.49 35.87
C LYS A 6 -4.90 47.05 36.31
N LYS A 7 -5.24 46.67 37.55
CA LYS A 7 -4.99 45.32 38.10
C LYS A 7 -6.19 44.36 37.99
N ALA A 8 -7.32 44.80 37.44
CA ALA A 8 -8.58 44.04 37.43
C ALA A 8 -9.05 43.54 36.05
N MET A 9 -8.27 43.72 34.97
CA MET A 9 -8.64 43.19 33.65
C MET A 9 -7.60 42.25 33.04
N GLY A 10 -6.92 41.49 33.90
CA GLY A 10 -6.36 40.19 33.51
C GLY A 10 -7.47 39.17 33.22
N ARG A 11 -8.37 39.46 32.27
CA ARG A 11 -9.19 38.42 31.67
C ARG A 11 -8.28 37.69 30.69
N LYS A 12 -7.63 36.62 31.17
CA LYS A 12 -7.30 35.51 30.29
C LYS A 12 -8.60 35.19 29.55
N GLU A 13 -8.62 35.36 28.23
CA GLU A 13 -9.69 34.83 27.41
C GLU A 13 -9.85 33.37 27.81
N LYS A 14 -11.03 33.01 28.34
CA LYS A 14 -11.35 31.61 28.57
C LYS A 14 -11.25 30.95 27.19
N PRO A 15 -10.49 29.85 27.02
CA PRO A 15 -10.53 29.13 25.76
C PRO A 15 -12.00 28.85 25.45
N GLY A 16 -12.44 29.27 24.25
CA GLY A 16 -13.81 29.05 23.80
C GLY A 16 -14.19 27.60 24.09
N LYS A 17 -15.38 27.38 24.66
CA LYS A 17 -15.82 26.02 24.98
C LYS A 17 -15.80 25.21 23.69
N LYS A 18 -14.89 24.25 23.58
CA LYS A 18 -14.86 23.29 22.49
C LYS A 18 -16.20 22.55 22.46
N SER A 19 -16.82 22.52 21.30
CA SER A 19 -18.03 21.76 21.01
C SER A 19 -17.69 20.29 20.76
N ILE A 20 -18.70 19.41 20.81
CA ILE A 20 -18.51 17.99 20.45
C ILE A 20 -17.93 17.86 19.03
N TYR A 21 -18.31 18.74 18.10
CA TYR A 21 -17.79 18.76 16.74
C TYR A 21 -16.27 18.98 16.71
N ASP A 22 -15.74 19.86 17.56
CA ASP A 22 -14.29 20.14 17.63
C ASP A 22 -13.49 18.94 18.15
N PHE A 23 -14.13 18.02 18.88
CA PHE A 23 -13.50 16.77 19.32
C PHE A 23 -13.63 15.67 18.27
N LEU A 24 -14.76 15.59 17.57
CA LEU A 24 -14.98 14.61 16.50
C LEU A 24 -14.24 14.94 15.20
N SER A 25 -13.88 16.20 14.99
CA SER A 25 -13.09 16.67 13.85
C SER A 25 -11.61 16.90 14.19
N ALA A 26 -11.19 16.53 15.40
CA ALA A 26 -9.80 16.63 15.81
C ALA A 26 -8.92 15.70 14.95
N GLU A 27 -7.65 16.11 14.76
CA GLU A 27 -6.65 15.29 14.10
C GLU A 27 -6.52 13.94 14.82
N ILE A 28 -6.58 12.87 14.04
CA ILE A 28 -6.63 11.50 14.55
C ILE A 28 -5.21 11.00 14.80
N ASP A 29 -4.97 10.51 16.01
CA ASP A 29 -3.77 9.75 16.34
C ASP A 29 -3.95 8.32 15.85
N VAL A 30 -3.46 8.04 14.64
CA VAL A 30 -3.63 6.75 13.95
C VAL A 30 -3.13 5.59 14.81
N GLY A 31 -1.98 5.75 15.47
CA GLY A 31 -1.42 4.69 16.33
C GLY A 31 -2.38 4.35 17.47
N ARG A 32 -2.97 5.37 18.11
CA ARG A 32 -4.00 5.14 19.15
C ARG A 32 -5.28 4.53 18.61
N GLU A 33 -5.72 4.88 17.40
CA GLU A 33 -6.89 4.24 16.81
C GLU A 33 -6.62 2.76 16.49
N VAL A 34 -5.42 2.42 16.00
CA VAL A 34 -5.02 1.02 15.79
C VAL A 34 -4.94 0.26 17.11
N GLN A 35 -4.44 0.88 18.19
CA GLN A 35 -4.47 0.28 19.53
C GLN A 35 -5.90 -0.03 19.98
N LYS A 36 -6.87 0.87 19.74
CA LYS A 36 -8.29 0.61 20.03
C LYS A 36 -8.85 -0.51 19.16
N LEU A 37 -8.47 -0.58 17.88
CA LEU A 37 -8.88 -1.69 17.02
C LEU A 37 -8.36 -3.04 17.52
N ALA A 38 -7.14 -3.07 18.09
CA ALA A 38 -6.62 -4.28 18.72
C ALA A 38 -7.48 -4.72 19.91
N GLY A 39 -7.90 -3.78 20.78
CA GLY A 39 -8.87 -4.07 21.84
C GLY A 39 -10.20 -4.58 21.29
N LEU A 40 -10.75 -3.89 20.29
CA LEU A 40 -12.02 -4.27 19.68
C LEU A 40 -11.97 -5.67 19.02
N PHE A 41 -10.83 -6.05 18.44
CA PHE A 41 -10.63 -7.38 17.86
C PHE A 41 -10.69 -8.51 18.89
N GLU A 42 -10.33 -8.22 20.15
CA GLU A 42 -10.50 -9.12 21.29
C GLU A 42 -11.89 -9.03 21.91
N ASP A 43 -12.57 -7.89 21.82
CA ASP A 43 -13.91 -7.68 22.39
C ASP A 43 -15.04 -8.24 21.51
N VAL A 44 -14.85 -8.38 20.18
CA VAL A 44 -15.87 -8.96 19.31
C VAL A 44 -16.13 -10.42 19.70
N GLU A 45 -17.32 -10.65 20.26
CA GLU A 45 -17.74 -11.98 20.69
C GLU A 45 -18.22 -12.84 19.50
N ILE A 46 -17.76 -14.08 19.46
CA ILE A 46 -18.12 -15.14 18.52
C ILE A 46 -18.77 -16.29 19.30
N ILE A 47 -20.01 -16.61 18.90
CA ILE A 47 -20.80 -17.69 19.47
C ILE A 47 -20.81 -18.86 18.50
N SER A 48 -20.24 -19.99 18.91
CA SER A 48 -20.30 -21.24 18.16
C SER A 48 -21.38 -22.16 18.72
N ILE A 49 -22.49 -22.33 18.00
CA ILE A 49 -23.65 -23.11 18.49
C ILE A 49 -23.31 -24.60 18.71
N ARG A 50 -22.34 -25.16 17.96
CA ARG A 50 -21.92 -26.55 18.13
C ARG A 50 -21.07 -26.80 19.38
N SER A 51 -20.27 -25.81 19.78
CA SER A 51 -19.36 -25.95 20.93
C SER A 51 -19.92 -25.31 22.21
N VAL A 52 -21.01 -24.53 22.09
CA VAL A 52 -21.60 -23.75 23.20
C VAL A 52 -20.52 -22.91 23.90
N GLU A 53 -19.66 -22.32 23.07
CA GLU A 53 -18.51 -21.57 23.54
C GLU A 53 -18.58 -20.14 23.00
N LEU A 54 -18.26 -19.22 23.89
CA LEU A 54 -18.09 -17.80 23.62
C LEU A 54 -16.59 -17.54 23.50
N LEU A 55 -16.16 -17.04 22.35
CA LEU A 55 -14.77 -16.69 22.08
C LEU A 55 -14.70 -15.25 21.62
N SER A 56 -13.55 -14.60 21.80
CA SER A 56 -13.24 -13.41 21.00
C SER A 56 -13.08 -13.78 19.52
N LEU A 57 -13.16 -12.79 18.64
CA LEU A 57 -12.83 -12.96 17.22
C LEU A 57 -11.40 -13.48 17.08
N GLU A 58 -10.45 -12.94 17.83
CA GLU A 58 -9.08 -13.46 17.87
C GLU A 58 -9.01 -14.94 18.31
N GLY A 59 -9.72 -15.31 19.37
CA GLY A 59 -9.77 -16.69 19.86
C GLY A 59 -10.37 -17.66 18.84
N TYR A 60 -11.37 -17.20 18.08
CA TYR A 60 -11.92 -17.98 16.97
C TYR A 60 -10.93 -18.08 15.79
N ILE A 61 -10.25 -16.99 15.44
CA ILE A 61 -9.19 -16.97 14.42
C ILE A 61 -8.11 -18.00 14.75
N GLN A 62 -7.68 -18.09 16.01
CA GLN A 62 -6.68 -19.08 16.45
C GLN A 62 -7.06 -20.52 16.07
N ARG A 63 -8.36 -20.87 16.12
CA ARG A 63 -8.86 -22.21 15.76
C ARG A 63 -8.82 -22.50 14.26
N ILE A 64 -9.05 -21.47 13.46
CA ILE A 64 -9.15 -21.60 12.00
C ILE A 64 -7.85 -21.20 11.29
N PHE A 65 -6.86 -20.67 12.01
CA PHE A 65 -5.62 -20.14 11.45
C PHE A 65 -4.88 -21.15 10.57
N LEU A 66 -4.85 -22.44 10.97
CA LEU A 66 -4.21 -23.49 10.17
C LEU A 66 -4.85 -23.72 8.79
N ARG A 67 -6.10 -23.27 8.59
CA ARG A 67 -6.84 -23.31 7.31
C ARG A 67 -6.47 -22.14 6.39
N TRP A 68 -5.80 -21.11 6.91
CA TRP A 68 -5.34 -20.00 6.09
C TRP A 68 -4.14 -20.41 5.27
N LYS A 69 -4.27 -20.43 3.94
CA LYS A 69 -3.16 -20.83 3.06
C LYS A 69 -2.02 -19.80 3.06
N GLY A 70 -2.32 -18.55 3.42
CA GLY A 70 -1.35 -17.47 3.56
C GLY A 70 -0.45 -17.58 4.80
N ARG A 71 -0.71 -18.52 5.72
CA ARG A 71 0.05 -18.65 6.98
C ARG A 71 1.51 -19.09 6.81
N GLY A 72 1.92 -19.53 5.61
CA GLY A 72 3.22 -20.14 5.40
C GLY A 72 3.47 -21.32 6.33
N THR A 73 4.52 -21.24 7.14
CA THR A 73 4.89 -22.26 8.14
C THR A 73 4.36 -21.98 9.54
N TYR A 74 3.77 -20.79 9.79
CA TYR A 74 3.28 -20.40 11.11
C TYR A 74 2.11 -21.28 11.54
N LEU A 75 2.11 -21.69 12.80
CA LEU A 75 1.13 -22.63 13.35
C LEU A 75 -0.02 -21.95 14.08
N ASN A 76 0.21 -20.72 14.55
CA ASN A 76 -0.78 -19.93 15.26
C ASN A 76 -0.61 -18.43 14.94
N PRO A 77 -1.63 -17.59 15.20
CA PRO A 77 -1.54 -16.16 14.92
C PRO A 77 -0.51 -15.42 15.79
N PHE A 78 -0.22 -15.91 17.00
CA PHE A 78 0.74 -15.29 17.90
C PHE A 78 2.17 -15.34 17.35
N ASP A 79 2.61 -16.50 16.85
CA ASP A 79 3.93 -16.66 16.22
C ASP A 79 4.11 -15.68 15.05
N LEU A 80 3.05 -15.50 14.24
CA LEU A 80 3.07 -14.56 13.12
C LEU A 80 3.17 -13.11 13.60
N LYS A 81 2.33 -12.71 14.56
CA LYS A 81 2.36 -11.35 15.14
C LYS A 81 3.73 -11.03 15.75
N GLN A 82 4.38 -12.02 16.38
CA GLN A 82 5.72 -11.84 16.96
C GLN A 82 6.78 -11.56 15.88
N VAL A 83 6.79 -12.31 14.78
CA VAL A 83 7.76 -12.08 13.69
C VAL A 83 7.49 -10.76 12.95
N MET A 84 6.22 -10.35 12.88
CA MET A 84 5.82 -9.06 12.32
C MET A 84 6.07 -7.88 13.28
N ASP A 85 6.51 -8.13 14.51
CA ASP A 85 6.70 -7.11 15.56
C ASP A 85 5.41 -6.31 15.89
N ILE A 86 4.27 -7.01 15.92
CA ILE A 86 2.93 -6.43 16.18
C ILE A 86 2.16 -7.14 17.30
N ASN A 87 2.83 -7.95 18.13
CA ASN A 87 2.17 -8.66 19.23
C ASN A 87 1.71 -7.74 20.38
N ASP A 88 2.33 -6.57 20.55
CA ASP A 88 2.08 -5.66 21.68
C ASP A 88 1.24 -4.42 21.33
N VAL A 89 0.62 -4.38 20.14
CA VAL A 89 -0.17 -3.23 19.63
C VAL A 89 -1.33 -2.84 20.55
N GLN A 90 -1.88 -3.79 21.32
CA GLN A 90 -2.93 -3.51 22.30
C GLN A 90 -2.39 -2.73 23.51
N ASN A 91 -1.13 -2.98 23.91
CA ASN A 91 -0.52 -2.45 25.12
C ASN A 91 0.30 -1.18 24.87
N CYS A 92 0.80 -0.99 23.65
CA CYS A 92 1.65 0.11 23.26
C CYS A 92 1.11 0.79 22.00
N VAL A 93 1.26 2.12 21.91
CA VAL A 93 0.93 2.86 20.69
C VAL A 93 1.93 2.43 19.59
N PRO A 94 1.47 1.80 18.50
CA PRO A 94 2.34 1.33 17.42
C PRO A 94 2.95 2.51 16.66
N ASN A 95 4.17 2.31 16.13
CA ASN A 95 4.74 3.21 15.14
C ASN A 95 4.05 3.05 13.76
N GLU A 96 4.46 3.84 12.78
CA GLU A 96 3.89 3.81 11.41
C GLU A 96 3.98 2.42 10.75
N VAL A 97 5.13 1.74 10.87
CA VAL A 97 5.34 0.42 10.27
C VAL A 97 4.43 -0.61 10.95
N GLN A 98 4.43 -0.63 12.28
CA GLN A 98 3.59 -1.53 13.07
C GLN A 98 2.09 -1.26 12.83
N THR A 99 1.70 0.01 12.68
CA THR A 99 0.34 0.44 12.34
C THR A 99 -0.13 -0.21 11.05
N THR A 100 0.64 -0.05 9.97
CA THR A 100 0.31 -0.60 8.66
C THR A 100 0.33 -2.13 8.67
N LEU A 101 1.33 -2.75 9.29
CA LEU A 101 1.43 -4.21 9.40
C LEU A 101 0.27 -4.82 10.22
N TYR A 102 -0.17 -4.14 11.27
CA TYR A 102 -1.31 -4.61 12.07
C TYR A 102 -2.63 -4.47 11.30
N LEU A 103 -2.84 -3.37 10.56
CA LEU A 103 -4.00 -3.23 9.68
C LEU A 103 -4.02 -4.32 8.59
N GLU A 104 -2.86 -4.63 8.00
CA GLU A 104 -2.71 -5.73 7.05
C GLU A 104 -3.06 -7.08 7.69
N TYR A 105 -2.54 -7.34 8.89
CA TYR A 105 -2.88 -8.54 9.67
C TYR A 105 -4.38 -8.65 9.90
N LEU A 106 -5.03 -7.58 10.41
CA LEU A 106 -6.47 -7.57 10.69
C LEU A 106 -7.29 -7.92 9.43
N ILE A 107 -6.97 -7.31 8.29
CA ILE A 107 -7.68 -7.55 7.02
C ILE A 107 -7.56 -9.02 6.59
N ASN A 108 -6.36 -9.60 6.69
CA ASN A 108 -6.17 -11.02 6.37
C ASN A 108 -6.95 -11.94 7.33
N MET A 109 -6.99 -11.60 8.63
CA MET A 109 -7.75 -12.39 9.61
C MET A 109 -9.26 -12.26 9.38
N ILE A 110 -9.76 -11.07 9.08
CA ILE A 110 -11.16 -10.83 8.72
C ILE A 110 -11.53 -11.61 7.46
N GLN A 111 -10.69 -11.59 6.41
CA GLN A 111 -10.95 -12.34 5.20
C GLN A 111 -10.99 -13.86 5.46
N LEU A 112 -10.09 -14.37 6.30
CA LEU A 112 -10.11 -15.76 6.75
C LEU A 112 -11.43 -16.10 7.45
N TYR A 113 -11.85 -15.26 8.39
CA TYR A 113 -13.10 -15.42 9.13
C TYR A 113 -14.31 -15.43 8.20
N GLU A 114 -14.48 -14.41 7.35
CA GLU A 114 -15.62 -14.28 6.45
C GLU A 114 -15.73 -15.43 5.45
N ARG A 115 -14.59 -15.92 4.96
CA ARG A 115 -14.55 -17.09 4.09
C ARG A 115 -15.02 -18.35 4.81
N GLU A 116 -14.58 -18.55 6.05
CA GLU A 116 -15.06 -19.68 6.85
C GLU A 116 -16.57 -19.56 7.11
N GLN A 117 -17.09 -18.36 7.39
CA GLN A 117 -18.55 -18.15 7.54
C GLN A 117 -19.33 -18.54 6.29
N LYS A 118 -18.86 -18.15 5.09
CA LYS A 118 -19.47 -18.57 3.81
C LYS A 118 -19.49 -20.09 3.65
N ASN A 119 -18.41 -20.77 4.04
CA ASN A 119 -18.32 -22.22 4.00
C ASN A 119 -19.28 -22.90 5.01
N TYR A 120 -19.52 -22.31 6.18
CA TYR A 120 -20.43 -22.85 7.19
C TYR A 120 -21.92 -22.69 6.87
N ASN A 121 -22.30 -21.57 6.26
CA ASN A 121 -23.68 -21.34 5.80
C ASN A 121 -24.15 -22.41 4.79
N THR A 122 -23.23 -23.08 4.09
CA THR A 122 -23.55 -24.22 3.21
C THR A 122 -23.69 -25.56 3.94
N ARG A 123 -23.30 -25.65 5.22
CA ARG A 123 -23.19 -26.91 6.00
C ARG A 123 -24.11 -26.97 7.23
N ASN A 124 -25.18 -26.17 7.28
CA ASN A 124 -26.13 -26.11 8.41
C ASN A 124 -25.45 -25.99 9.78
N SER A 125 -24.38 -25.20 9.87
CA SER A 125 -23.71 -24.88 11.13
C SER A 125 -23.67 -23.38 11.28
N SER A 126 -24.16 -22.87 12.41
CA SER A 126 -24.23 -21.45 12.67
C SER A 126 -23.15 -21.02 13.66
N VAL A 127 -22.29 -20.12 13.19
CA VAL A 127 -21.40 -19.31 14.02
C VAL A 127 -21.92 -17.89 13.89
N HIS A 128 -22.14 -17.22 15.02
CA HIS A 128 -22.63 -15.85 15.06
C HIS A 128 -21.59 -14.94 15.72
N HIS A 129 -21.63 -13.66 15.37
CA HIS A 129 -20.80 -12.63 16.00
C HIS A 129 -21.70 -11.51 16.52
N ASP A 130 -21.19 -10.72 17.45
CA ASP A 130 -21.77 -9.42 17.77
C ASP A 130 -21.73 -8.52 16.53
N GLY A 131 -22.90 -8.28 15.94
CA GLY A 131 -23.04 -7.54 14.69
C GLY A 131 -22.60 -6.08 14.78
N ASP A 132 -22.81 -5.42 15.93
CA ASP A 132 -22.50 -4.00 16.09
C ASP A 132 -21.01 -3.79 16.31
N LEU A 133 -20.38 -4.59 17.18
CA LEU A 133 -18.93 -4.53 17.41
C LEU A 133 -18.14 -4.96 16.17
N TYR A 134 -18.55 -6.04 15.49
CA TYR A 134 -17.90 -6.47 14.25
C TYR A 134 -18.03 -5.39 13.17
N LYS A 135 -19.23 -4.81 13.00
CA LYS A 135 -19.42 -3.73 12.03
C LYS A 135 -18.54 -2.52 12.35
N ALA A 136 -18.48 -2.11 13.62
CA ALA A 136 -17.62 -1.00 14.05
C ALA A 136 -16.14 -1.28 13.77
N LEU A 137 -15.68 -2.52 14.00
CA LEU A 137 -14.32 -2.95 13.68
C LEU A 137 -14.02 -2.78 12.18
N ILE A 138 -14.90 -3.28 11.31
CA ILE A 138 -14.74 -3.19 9.86
C ILE A 138 -14.76 -1.74 9.39
N GLU A 139 -15.73 -0.94 9.83
CA GLU A 139 -15.85 0.46 9.46
C GLU A 139 -14.62 1.28 9.87
N ASN A 140 -14.11 1.05 11.09
CA ASN A 140 -12.93 1.75 11.60
C ASN A 140 -11.65 1.33 10.86
N ILE A 141 -11.49 0.05 10.52
CA ILE A 141 -10.37 -0.41 9.68
C ILE A 141 -10.39 0.34 8.34
N PHE A 142 -11.52 0.35 7.63
CA PHE A 142 -11.61 1.01 6.33
C PHE A 142 -11.41 2.52 6.42
N PHE A 143 -11.93 3.15 7.47
CA PHE A 143 -11.69 4.57 7.73
C PHE A 143 -10.19 4.88 7.90
N LEU A 144 -9.45 4.04 8.64
CA LEU A 144 -8.00 4.21 8.79
C LEU A 144 -7.24 3.96 7.48
N LEU A 145 -7.65 2.97 6.68
CA LEU A 145 -7.05 2.76 5.36
C LEU A 145 -7.21 4.01 4.48
N SER A 146 -8.41 4.60 4.42
CA SER A 146 -8.64 5.83 3.68
C SER A 146 -7.85 7.02 4.25
N THR A 147 -7.74 7.12 5.57
CA THR A 147 -6.96 8.18 6.24
C THR A 147 -5.47 8.09 5.92
N LEU A 148 -4.95 6.87 5.81
CA LEU A 148 -3.55 6.59 5.48
C LEU A 148 -3.26 6.53 3.97
N ASN A 149 -4.29 6.75 3.13
CA ASN A 149 -4.19 6.59 1.68
C ASN A 149 -3.63 5.20 1.29
N LEU A 150 -4.16 4.14 1.93
CA LEU A 150 -3.78 2.75 1.68
C LEU A 150 -4.90 2.00 0.97
N ILE A 151 -4.51 1.17 0.00
CA ILE A 151 -5.40 0.26 -0.72
C ILE A 151 -5.03 -1.19 -0.46
N ARG A 152 -6.04 -2.05 -0.57
CA ARG A 152 -5.89 -3.51 -0.44
C ARG A 152 -5.57 -4.09 -1.80
N VAL A 153 -4.50 -4.87 -1.87
CA VAL A 153 -4.11 -5.59 -3.08
C VAL A 153 -3.94 -7.07 -2.79
N GLU A 154 -4.58 -7.91 -3.61
CA GLU A 154 -4.48 -9.35 -3.50
C GLU A 154 -3.15 -9.82 -4.08
N LYS A 155 -2.19 -10.15 -3.21
CA LYS A 155 -0.86 -10.66 -3.60
C LYS A 155 -0.93 -12.10 -4.09
N THR A 156 -1.75 -12.91 -3.43
CA THR A 156 -2.12 -14.26 -3.85
C THR A 156 -3.57 -14.50 -3.46
N GLN A 157 -4.18 -15.61 -3.92
CA GLN A 157 -5.58 -15.98 -3.62
C GLN A 157 -5.99 -15.91 -2.14
N ASP A 158 -5.03 -15.85 -1.22
CA ASP A 158 -5.23 -15.92 0.22
C ASP A 158 -4.45 -14.87 1.00
N ILE A 159 -3.74 -13.93 0.35
CA ILE A 159 -2.95 -12.89 1.04
C ILE A 159 -3.30 -11.53 0.45
N ILE A 160 -3.80 -10.65 1.31
CA ILE A 160 -3.93 -9.22 1.02
C ILE A 160 -2.71 -8.50 1.58
N ILE A 161 -2.15 -7.61 0.78
CA ILE A 161 -1.17 -6.63 1.25
C ILE A 161 -1.76 -5.22 1.20
N LEU A 162 -1.22 -4.33 2.03
CA LEU A 162 -1.53 -2.91 2.02
C LEU A 162 -0.41 -2.13 1.35
N VAL A 163 -0.79 -1.33 0.34
CA VAL A 163 0.14 -0.45 -0.37
C VAL A 163 -0.46 0.95 -0.48
N PRO A 164 0.36 2.01 -0.62
CA PRO A 164 -0.14 3.35 -0.90
C PRO A 164 -1.02 3.40 -2.15
N ASP A 165 -2.09 4.19 -2.09
CA ASP A 165 -2.92 4.53 -3.24
C ASP A 165 -2.18 5.55 -4.11
N ASP A 166 -1.31 5.02 -4.97
CA ASP A 166 -0.53 5.81 -5.92
C ASP A 166 -1.05 5.56 -7.34
N ALA A 167 -1.54 6.62 -7.99
CA ALA A 167 -2.10 6.54 -9.33
C ALA A 167 -1.10 6.04 -10.38
N ALA A 168 0.18 6.41 -10.30
CA ALA A 168 1.18 5.94 -11.25
C ALA A 168 1.45 4.44 -11.07
N VAL A 169 1.41 3.94 -9.83
CA VAL A 169 1.51 2.51 -9.52
C VAL A 169 0.29 1.77 -10.08
N VAL A 170 -0.92 2.23 -9.77
CA VAL A 170 -2.18 1.61 -10.20
C VAL A 170 -2.28 1.57 -11.73
N GLU A 171 -1.94 2.65 -12.43
CA GLU A 171 -1.96 2.65 -13.89
C GLU A 171 -0.86 1.74 -14.47
N SER A 172 0.34 1.74 -13.89
CA SER A 172 1.42 0.89 -14.36
C SER A 172 1.09 -0.60 -14.24
N ILE A 173 0.45 -1.04 -13.15
CA ILE A 173 0.05 -2.45 -13.00
C ILE A 173 -1.04 -2.87 -14.00
N ASN A 174 -1.88 -1.95 -14.47
CA ASN A 174 -2.88 -2.23 -15.50
C ASN A 174 -2.24 -2.44 -16.88
N ILE A 175 -1.14 -1.74 -17.15
CA ILE A 175 -0.38 -1.84 -18.41
C ILE A 175 0.52 -3.09 -18.42
N ILE A 176 1.09 -3.46 -17.27
CA ILE A 176 2.04 -4.57 -17.18
C ILE A 176 1.32 -5.92 -17.27
N GLU A 177 1.65 -6.70 -18.31
CA GLU A 177 1.07 -8.03 -18.54
C GLU A 177 1.57 -9.08 -17.53
N SER A 178 2.87 -9.04 -17.19
CA SER A 178 3.50 -10.04 -16.35
C SER A 178 3.09 -9.91 -14.89
N THR A 179 2.45 -10.95 -14.34
CA THR A 179 2.09 -11.00 -12.91
C THR A 179 3.29 -10.82 -11.99
N SER A 180 4.45 -11.40 -12.30
CA SER A 180 5.63 -11.25 -11.44
C SER A 180 6.15 -9.82 -11.41
N VAL A 181 6.05 -9.09 -12.52
CA VAL A 181 6.47 -7.69 -12.61
C VAL A 181 5.46 -6.78 -11.91
N ARG A 182 4.14 -7.04 -12.07
CA ARG A 182 3.10 -6.35 -11.29
C ARG A 182 3.32 -6.49 -9.79
N MET A 183 3.63 -7.71 -9.33
CA MET A 183 3.91 -7.95 -7.92
C MET A 183 5.16 -7.22 -7.45
N ALA A 184 6.23 -7.21 -8.26
CA ALA A 184 7.44 -6.47 -7.94
C ALA A 184 7.18 -4.97 -7.80
N VAL A 185 6.35 -4.39 -8.67
CA VAL A 185 5.90 -2.99 -8.58
C VAL A 185 5.15 -2.74 -7.27
N LEU A 186 4.18 -3.58 -6.92
CA LEU A 186 3.40 -3.45 -5.68
C LEU A 186 4.26 -3.57 -4.43
N GLU A 187 5.10 -4.61 -4.36
CA GLU A 187 5.98 -4.86 -3.22
C GLU A 187 6.97 -3.73 -2.98
N TYR A 188 7.46 -3.06 -4.03
CA TYR A 188 8.39 -1.93 -3.86
C TYR A 188 7.80 -0.83 -2.95
N ASN A 189 6.48 -0.62 -2.99
CA ASN A 189 5.79 0.40 -2.19
C ASN A 189 5.29 -0.12 -0.84
N HIS A 190 5.51 -1.39 -0.53
CA HIS A 190 5.12 -1.94 0.77
C HIS A 190 5.97 -1.31 1.89
N ILE A 191 5.32 -0.98 3.01
CA ILE A 191 5.95 -0.22 4.10
C ILE A 191 7.22 -0.89 4.65
N SER A 192 7.27 -2.23 4.67
CA SER A 192 8.41 -3.00 5.16
C SER A 192 9.64 -2.94 4.24
N ILE A 193 9.47 -2.45 3.01
CA ILE A 193 10.54 -2.36 2.00
C ILE A 193 11.13 -0.94 1.92
N ARG A 194 10.45 0.07 2.49
CA ARG A 194 10.84 1.50 2.40
C ARG A 194 12.34 1.74 2.61
N ASP A 195 12.90 1.16 3.66
CA ASP A 195 14.31 1.36 4.04
C ASP A 195 15.16 0.08 3.84
N ASN A 196 14.62 -0.93 3.12
CA ASN A 196 15.30 -2.20 2.89
C ASN A 196 16.01 -2.21 1.53
N LEU A 197 17.30 -1.84 1.56
CA LEU A 197 18.14 -1.75 0.37
C LEU A 197 18.21 -3.06 -0.43
N THR A 198 18.40 -4.19 0.26
CA THR A 198 18.54 -5.51 -0.37
C THR A 198 17.27 -5.94 -1.10
N GLU A 199 16.10 -5.75 -0.48
CA GLU A 199 14.82 -6.08 -1.14
C GLU A 199 14.52 -5.12 -2.30
N LYS A 200 14.79 -3.81 -2.14
CA LYS A 200 14.68 -2.85 -3.24
C LYS A 200 15.55 -3.23 -4.44
N GLN A 201 16.80 -3.64 -4.21
CA GLN A 201 17.70 -4.11 -5.26
C GLN A 201 17.15 -5.34 -6.00
N LYS A 202 16.65 -6.35 -5.27
CA LYS A 202 16.06 -7.56 -5.86
C LYS A 202 14.84 -7.23 -6.73
N ILE A 203 13.97 -6.34 -6.25
CA ILE A 203 12.81 -5.89 -7.00
C ILE A 203 13.24 -5.14 -8.26
N LEU A 204 14.15 -4.17 -8.14
CA LEU A 204 14.67 -3.42 -9.27
C LEU A 204 15.32 -4.33 -10.32
N HIS A 205 15.95 -5.44 -9.91
CA HIS A 205 16.50 -6.41 -10.84
C HIS A 205 15.41 -7.08 -11.71
N ILE A 206 14.24 -7.38 -11.13
CA ILE A 206 13.07 -7.89 -11.87
C ILE A 206 12.58 -6.83 -12.86
N LEU A 207 12.41 -5.59 -12.41
CA LEU A 207 11.94 -4.47 -13.25
C LEU A 207 12.94 -4.17 -14.38
N ALA A 208 14.22 -4.30 -14.11
CA ALA A 208 15.27 -4.11 -15.09
C ALA A 208 15.18 -5.13 -16.24
N LYS A 209 14.81 -6.39 -15.96
CA LYS A 209 14.58 -7.40 -17.01
C LYS A 209 13.39 -7.05 -17.87
N ASP A 210 12.28 -6.64 -17.26
CA ASP A 210 11.08 -6.19 -17.99
C ASP A 210 11.37 -4.97 -18.89
N PHE A 211 12.15 -4.01 -18.37
CA PHE A 211 12.52 -2.79 -19.08
C PHE A 211 13.20 -3.03 -20.43
N GLU A 212 13.90 -4.14 -20.65
CA GLU A 212 14.58 -4.38 -21.95
C GLU A 212 13.61 -4.42 -23.14
N SER A 213 12.41 -4.97 -22.94
CA SER A 213 11.37 -4.96 -23.96
C SER A 213 10.84 -3.53 -24.22
N LYS A 214 10.59 -2.79 -23.14
CA LYS A 214 10.08 -1.41 -23.15
C LYS A 214 11.07 -0.43 -23.76
N LYS A 215 12.36 -0.62 -23.51
CA LYS A 215 13.45 0.19 -24.07
C LYS A 215 13.41 0.23 -25.60
N GLN A 216 13.12 -0.91 -26.24
CA GLN A 216 13.00 -0.98 -27.70
C GLN A 216 11.80 -0.19 -28.23
N MET A 217 10.71 -0.13 -27.47
CA MET A 217 9.52 0.64 -27.84
C MET A 217 9.76 2.14 -27.67
N LEU A 218 10.34 2.55 -26.54
CA LEU A 218 10.64 3.97 -26.24
C LEU A 218 11.61 4.58 -27.24
N THR A 219 12.63 3.82 -27.66
CA THR A 219 13.68 4.33 -28.58
C THR A 219 13.20 4.55 -30.01
N LYS A 220 12.01 4.07 -30.39
CA LYS A 220 11.38 4.35 -31.69
C LYS A 220 10.88 5.79 -31.80
N SER A 221 10.56 6.43 -30.67
CA SER A 221 10.14 7.83 -30.60
C SER A 221 11.33 8.68 -30.13
N SER A 222 11.57 9.81 -30.79
CA SER A 222 12.63 10.76 -30.40
C SER A 222 12.45 11.33 -29.00
N GLU A 223 11.19 11.48 -28.58
CA GLU A 223 10.73 12.15 -27.37
C GLU A 223 11.14 11.39 -26.11
N TRP A 224 11.30 10.06 -26.19
CA TRP A 224 11.57 9.18 -25.03
C TRP A 224 12.96 8.55 -25.02
N LYS A 225 13.83 8.92 -25.97
CA LYS A 225 15.20 8.36 -26.04
C LYS A 225 16.04 8.69 -24.80
N THR A 226 15.92 9.90 -24.28
CA THR A 226 16.65 10.32 -23.07
C THR A 226 16.22 9.51 -21.86
N LEU A 227 14.91 9.34 -21.65
CA LEU A 227 14.37 8.48 -20.59
C LEU A 227 14.91 7.05 -20.67
N ALA A 228 14.88 6.45 -21.87
CA ALA A 228 15.38 5.10 -22.08
C ALA A 228 16.90 4.97 -21.85
N SER A 229 17.66 6.01 -22.17
CA SER A 229 19.10 6.09 -21.93
C SER A 229 19.41 6.19 -20.45
N ASP A 230 18.79 7.15 -19.75
CA ASP A 230 19.04 7.42 -18.34
C ASP A 230 18.63 6.25 -17.45
N LEU A 231 17.44 5.69 -17.68
CA LEU A 231 16.99 4.50 -16.95
C LEU A 231 17.89 3.29 -17.22
N GLY A 232 18.32 3.11 -18.47
CA GLY A 232 19.28 2.07 -18.83
C GLY A 232 20.63 2.26 -18.13
N PHE A 233 21.11 3.50 -18.01
CA PHE A 233 22.31 3.83 -17.26
C PHE A 233 22.16 3.48 -15.77
N LEU A 234 21.05 3.85 -15.13
CA LEU A 234 20.81 3.59 -13.71
C LEU A 234 20.77 2.08 -13.41
N PHE A 235 19.99 1.31 -14.19
CA PHE A 235 19.94 -0.16 -14.02
C PHE A 235 21.30 -0.84 -14.21
N ASN A 236 22.14 -0.29 -15.09
CA ASN A 236 23.46 -0.85 -15.37
C ASN A 236 24.53 -0.42 -14.36
N THR A 237 24.32 0.67 -13.62
CA THR A 237 25.37 1.30 -12.79
C THR A 237 25.17 1.06 -11.30
N LEU A 238 23.92 1.09 -10.80
CA LEU A 238 23.61 1.05 -9.37
C LEU A 238 23.60 -0.36 -8.74
N ASP A 239 24.45 -1.26 -9.22
CA ASP A 239 24.54 -2.65 -8.73
C ASP A 239 23.24 -3.48 -8.93
N ILE A 240 22.34 -3.06 -9.83
CA ILE A 240 21.03 -3.73 -10.00
C ILE A 240 21.13 -4.92 -10.95
N ARG A 241 21.72 -4.75 -12.14
CA ARG A 241 21.84 -5.80 -13.16
C ARG A 241 23.13 -6.60 -13.09
N HIS A 242 24.18 -5.95 -12.63
CA HIS A 242 25.52 -6.46 -12.60
C HIS A 242 26.10 -6.15 -11.23
N ASN A 243 26.94 -7.06 -10.72
CA ASN A 243 27.75 -6.74 -9.55
C ASN A 243 28.75 -5.63 -9.96
N ASN A 244 28.48 -4.41 -9.52
CA ASN A 244 29.27 -3.20 -9.73
C ASN A 244 29.88 -2.69 -8.43
N THR A 245 29.65 -3.39 -7.32
CA THR A 245 30.34 -3.17 -6.05
C THR A 245 31.63 -3.98 -5.97
N GLU A 246 31.75 -5.06 -6.76
CA GLU A 246 32.93 -5.93 -6.81
C GLU A 246 33.29 -6.35 -8.25
N GLY A 247 34.57 -6.67 -8.51
CA GLY A 247 35.02 -7.21 -9.80
C GLY A 247 35.30 -6.18 -10.90
N ILE A 248 35.33 -6.64 -12.16
CA ILE A 248 35.81 -5.85 -13.33
C ILE A 248 34.88 -4.68 -13.68
N LYS A 249 33.59 -4.79 -13.32
CA LYS A 249 32.58 -3.75 -13.55
C LYS A 249 32.41 -2.81 -12.35
N ALA A 250 33.30 -2.91 -11.36
CA ALA A 250 33.25 -2.06 -10.18
C ALA A 250 33.38 -0.58 -10.53
N VAL A 251 32.45 0.23 -10.02
CA VAL A 251 32.48 1.69 -10.19
C VAL A 251 32.78 2.33 -8.84
N SER A 252 33.95 2.95 -8.71
CA SER A 252 34.44 3.51 -7.44
C SER A 252 33.45 4.49 -6.79
N ALA A 253 32.77 5.30 -7.60
CA ALA A 253 31.74 6.24 -7.13
C ALA A 253 30.52 5.55 -6.48
N ILE A 254 30.20 4.31 -6.90
CA ILE A 254 29.10 3.52 -6.32
C ILE A 254 29.58 2.79 -5.06
N GLN A 255 30.82 2.29 -5.05
CA GLN A 255 31.41 1.64 -3.88
C GLN A 255 31.51 2.56 -2.66
N THR A 256 31.74 3.85 -2.89
CA THR A 256 31.84 4.85 -1.81
C THR A 256 30.50 5.52 -1.49
N MET A 257 29.41 5.13 -2.15
CA MET A 257 28.11 5.75 -1.97
C MET A 257 27.50 5.32 -0.63
N SER A 258 26.89 6.28 0.08
CA SER A 258 26.18 5.97 1.32
C SER A 258 24.92 5.13 1.04
N GLU A 259 24.48 4.34 2.01
CA GLU A 259 23.22 3.58 1.88
C GLU A 259 22.03 4.52 1.61
N SER A 260 21.98 5.69 2.26
CA SER A 260 20.95 6.69 2.04
C SER A 260 20.94 7.24 0.62
N ASP A 261 22.12 7.48 0.03
CA ASP A 261 22.21 7.93 -1.36
C ASP A 261 21.78 6.83 -2.33
N LEU A 262 22.15 5.58 -2.04
CA LEU A 262 21.78 4.44 -2.88
C LEU A 262 20.27 4.17 -2.83
N LEU A 263 19.63 4.25 -1.65
CA LEU A 263 18.18 4.17 -1.49
C LEU A 263 17.47 5.26 -2.32
N LYS A 264 17.95 6.50 -2.26
CA LYS A 264 17.41 7.59 -3.07
C LYS A 264 17.50 7.31 -4.58
N TRP A 265 18.63 6.76 -5.04
CA TRP A 265 18.79 6.42 -6.45
C TRP A 265 17.97 5.20 -6.87
N TYR A 266 17.75 4.24 -5.98
CA TYR A 266 16.81 3.14 -6.18
C TYR A 266 15.39 3.66 -6.36
N ASP A 267 14.93 4.57 -5.51
CA ASP A 267 13.61 5.18 -5.63
C ASP A 267 13.49 6.01 -6.92
N THR A 268 14.54 6.73 -7.29
CA THR A 268 14.60 7.45 -8.57
C THR A 268 14.49 6.49 -9.76
N THR A 269 15.23 5.36 -9.71
CA THR A 269 15.20 4.33 -10.75
C THR A 269 13.82 3.69 -10.86
N TYR A 270 13.18 3.40 -9.73
CA TYR A 270 11.82 2.88 -9.66
C TYR A 270 10.79 3.83 -10.29
N HIS A 271 10.80 5.12 -9.92
CA HIS A 271 9.88 6.11 -10.50
C HIS A 271 10.10 6.31 -12.01
N LEU A 272 11.36 6.30 -12.46
CA LEU A 272 11.66 6.35 -13.89
C LEU A 272 11.18 5.09 -14.62
N TYR A 273 11.22 3.92 -13.98
CA TYR A 273 10.64 2.70 -14.53
C TYR A 273 9.12 2.81 -14.69
N LEU A 274 8.38 3.29 -13.68
CA LEU A 274 6.93 3.55 -13.82
C LEU A 274 6.65 4.53 -14.96
N THR A 275 7.45 5.60 -15.05
CA THR A 275 7.35 6.58 -16.15
C THR A 275 7.57 5.91 -17.51
N ALA A 276 8.55 5.00 -17.61
CA ALA A 276 8.82 4.24 -18.83
C ALA A 276 7.66 3.31 -19.21
N VAL A 277 6.99 2.69 -18.23
CA VAL A 277 5.76 1.88 -18.46
C VAL A 277 4.66 2.75 -19.06
N LEU A 278 4.33 3.88 -18.43
CA LEU A 278 3.30 4.80 -18.92
C LEU A 278 3.64 5.39 -20.29
N ALA A 279 4.90 5.73 -20.53
CA ALA A 279 5.36 6.22 -21.83
C ALA A 279 5.30 5.16 -22.92
N THR A 280 5.47 3.87 -22.59
CA THR A 280 5.28 2.79 -23.57
C THR A 280 3.83 2.70 -24.01
N GLU A 281 2.89 2.75 -23.06
CA GLU A 281 1.44 2.74 -23.33
C GLU A 281 1.02 3.90 -24.24
N TYR A 282 1.52 5.11 -23.97
CA TYR A 282 1.27 6.26 -24.85
C TYR A 282 1.71 5.98 -26.29
N ASN A 283 2.90 5.38 -26.48
CA ASN A 283 3.44 5.12 -27.81
C ASN A 283 2.74 3.99 -28.56
N THR A 284 2.15 3.03 -27.85
CA THR A 284 1.52 1.84 -28.45
C THR A 284 0.03 1.97 -28.63
N GLN A 285 -0.66 2.73 -27.78
CA GLN A 285 -2.12 2.81 -27.80
C GLN A 285 -2.61 4.26 -27.92
N CYS A 286 -2.33 5.11 -26.93
CA CYS A 286 -2.96 6.44 -26.87
C CYS A 286 -2.63 7.32 -28.08
N LYS A 287 -1.40 7.23 -28.60
CA LYS A 287 -0.98 8.01 -29.77
C LYS A 287 -1.80 7.67 -31.01
N GLU A 288 -2.11 6.40 -31.24
CA GLU A 288 -2.88 5.95 -32.41
C GLU A 288 -4.35 6.39 -32.30
N GLU A 289 -4.94 6.31 -31.11
CA GLU A 289 -6.29 6.79 -30.82
C GLU A 289 -6.42 8.30 -31.03
N ILE A 290 -5.44 9.07 -30.56
CA ILE A 290 -5.38 10.53 -30.73
C ILE A 290 -5.24 10.91 -32.21
N GLU A 291 -4.37 10.24 -32.98
CA GLU A 291 -4.23 10.51 -34.42
C GLU A 291 -5.54 10.19 -35.16
N SER A 292 -6.21 9.10 -34.81
CA SER A 292 -7.53 8.75 -35.36
C SER A 292 -8.57 9.83 -35.07
N LEU A 293 -8.59 10.37 -33.84
CA LEU A 293 -9.46 11.48 -33.47
C LEU A 293 -9.14 12.76 -34.26
N LYS A 294 -7.86 13.10 -34.44
CA LYS A 294 -7.45 14.27 -35.24
C LYS A 294 -7.95 14.18 -36.68
N ILE A 295 -7.84 12.99 -37.30
CA ILE A 295 -8.35 12.75 -38.66
C ILE A 295 -9.86 12.98 -38.71
N LEU A 296 -10.61 12.40 -37.76
CA LEU A 296 -12.07 12.54 -37.70
C LEU A 296 -12.51 13.99 -37.50
N VAL A 297 -11.86 14.72 -36.60
CA VAL A 297 -12.16 16.15 -36.35
C VAL A 297 -11.91 16.97 -37.61
N ASN A 298 -10.77 16.77 -38.28
CA ASN A 298 -10.45 17.48 -39.51
C ASN A 298 -11.48 17.21 -40.61
N GLN A 299 -11.89 15.95 -40.81
CA GLN A 299 -12.92 15.59 -41.79
C GLN A 299 -14.26 16.30 -41.55
N LYS A 300 -14.69 16.41 -40.28
CA LYS A 300 -15.93 17.12 -39.92
C LYS A 300 -15.82 18.63 -40.10
N LEU A 301 -14.66 19.23 -39.83
CA LEU A 301 -14.45 20.65 -40.07
C LEU A 301 -14.50 20.99 -41.57
N TYR A 302 -13.90 20.15 -42.42
CA TYR A 302 -13.97 20.32 -43.88
C TYR A 302 -15.38 20.17 -44.45
N SER A 303 -16.24 19.29 -43.90
CA SER A 303 -17.62 19.15 -44.37
C SER A 303 -18.52 20.33 -43.97
N GLN A 304 -18.26 20.96 -42.82
CA GLN A 304 -19.00 22.15 -42.37
C GLN A 304 -18.64 23.42 -43.17
N GLN A 305 -17.38 23.58 -43.55
CA GLN A 305 -16.92 24.72 -44.36
C GLN A 305 -17.40 24.66 -45.82
N ASN A 306 -17.69 23.47 -46.35
CA ASN A 306 -18.19 23.29 -47.71
C ASN A 306 -19.73 23.30 -47.82
N HIS A 307 -20.46 23.52 -46.72
CA HIS A 307 -21.92 23.62 -46.67
C HIS A 307 -22.40 24.98 -46.12
N SER A 308 -21.48 25.97 -46.00
CA SER A 308 -21.76 27.39 -45.74
C SER A 308 -21.45 28.20 -46.98
#